data_AF-A0A6N9R5M8-F1
#
_entry.id   AF-A0A6N9R5M8-F1
#
_cell.length_a   1.000
_cell.length_b   1.000
_cell.length_c   1.000
_cell.angle_alpha   90.00
_cell.angle_beta   90.00
_cell.angle_gamma   90.00
#
_symmetry.space_group_name_H-M   'P 1'
#
loop_
_entity.id
_entity.type
_entity.pdbx_description
1 polymer ?
#
loop_
_entity_poly.entity_id
_entity_poly.type
_entity_poly.pdbx_seq_one_letter_code
_entity_poly.pdbx_strand_id
1 'polypeptide(L)'
;MTDQNPHSAGDTAPDAAAPATAGAMLRQAREDAGLTIDAIAQQLKLAPRQVRALEEGDFAVLPGRTFVRGFIRNYARLLRIDVDAVVAALQSSTAAPTLEAPTLQPTAPSIGELPVTENNRPGWMRWAIPLTL
;
A
#
# COMPACT_ATOMS: atom_id res chain seq x y z
N MET A 1 -3.65 -23.11 65.85
CA MET A 1 -2.65 -23.94 65.14
C MET A 1 -3.40 -24.62 64.00
N THR A 2 -3.61 -24.07 62.81
CA THR A 2 -3.12 -22.88 62.13
C THR A 2 -4.24 -22.44 61.19
N ASP A 3 -4.46 -21.14 61.13
CA ASP A 3 -5.45 -20.47 60.29
C ASP A 3 -5.35 -20.85 58.81
N GLN A 4 -6.52 -20.81 58.18
CA GLN A 4 -6.74 -20.78 56.75
C GLN A 4 -5.89 -19.68 56.09
N ASN A 5 -5.20 -19.97 54.98
CA ASN A 5 -4.58 -18.96 54.12
C ASN A 5 -5.43 -18.77 52.85
N PRO A 6 -6.23 -17.69 52.74
CA PRO A 6 -6.90 -17.31 51.50
C PRO A 6 -6.15 -16.15 50.81
N HIS A 7 -6.06 -16.24 49.47
CA HIS A 7 -5.64 -15.21 48.49
C HIS A 7 -4.16 -15.16 48.09
N SER A 8 -3.92 -15.61 46.86
CA SER A 8 -3.20 -14.83 45.83
C SER A 8 -3.76 -15.33 44.49
N ALA A 9 -4.86 -14.76 44.00
CA ALA A 9 -4.78 -13.69 43.00
C ALA A 9 -3.64 -13.98 42.02
N GLY A 10 -3.89 -14.90 41.08
CA GLY A 10 -3.09 -14.94 39.87
C GLY A 10 -3.34 -13.64 39.12
N ASP A 11 -2.47 -12.67 39.34
CA ASP A 11 -2.21 -11.56 38.44
C ASP A 11 -1.89 -12.14 37.05
N THR A 12 -2.91 -12.43 36.26
CA THR A 12 -2.75 -12.38 34.80
C THR A 12 -2.85 -10.91 34.43
N ALA A 13 -1.78 -10.18 34.71
CA ALA A 13 -1.52 -8.90 34.08
C ALA A 13 -1.71 -9.08 32.55
N PRO A 14 -2.41 -8.16 31.87
CA PRO A 14 -2.56 -8.26 30.44
C PRO A 14 -1.16 -8.15 29.84
N ASP A 15 -0.77 -9.23 29.13
CA ASP A 15 0.47 -9.36 28.39
C ASP A 15 0.74 -8.06 27.62
N ALA A 16 1.71 -7.31 28.13
CA ALA A 16 2.06 -6.00 27.62
C ALA A 16 2.76 -6.19 26.27
N ALA A 17 1.93 -6.14 25.23
CA ALA A 17 2.22 -5.51 23.95
C ALA A 17 3.49 -5.98 23.25
N ALA A 18 3.43 -7.18 22.66
CA ALA A 18 4.07 -7.34 21.36
C ALA A 18 3.59 -6.20 20.43
N PRO A 19 4.46 -5.60 19.60
CA PRO A 19 4.05 -4.50 18.73
C PRO A 19 2.90 -4.97 17.83
N ALA A 20 1.74 -4.34 17.96
CA ALA A 20 0.54 -4.73 17.22
C ALA A 20 0.81 -4.59 15.71
N THR A 21 0.56 -5.66 14.96
CA THR A 21 0.68 -5.63 13.50
C THR A 21 -0.46 -4.81 12.89
N ALA A 22 -0.26 -4.26 11.69
CA ALA A 22 -1.30 -3.51 11.00
C ALA A 22 -2.62 -4.31 10.85
N GLY A 23 -2.51 -5.61 10.56
CA GLY A 23 -3.67 -6.50 10.44
C GLY A 23 -4.41 -6.69 11.77
N ALA A 24 -3.68 -6.86 12.88
CA ALA A 24 -4.26 -6.98 14.21
C ALA A 24 -4.98 -5.68 14.63
N MET A 25 -4.39 -4.51 14.36
CA MET A 25 -5.02 -3.22 14.64
C MET A 25 -6.35 -3.05 13.88
N LEU A 26 -6.37 -3.43 12.59
CA LEU A 26 -7.57 -3.36 11.76
C LEU A 26 -8.66 -4.34 12.24
N ARG A 27 -8.27 -5.57 12.57
CA ARG A 27 -9.17 -6.59 13.10
C ARG A 27 -9.83 -6.13 14.40
N GLN A 28 -9.03 -5.66 15.34
CA GLN A 28 -9.53 -5.18 16.64
C GLN A 28 -10.51 -4.03 16.43
N ALA A 29 -10.15 -3.02 15.63
CA ALA A 29 -11.03 -1.90 15.35
C ALA A 29 -12.33 -2.30 14.64
N ARG A 30 -12.30 -3.31 13.76
CA ARG A 30 -13.51 -3.87 13.13
C ARG A 30 -14.41 -4.53 14.17
N GLU A 31 -13.82 -5.33 15.06
CA GLU A 31 -14.54 -6.05 16.12
C GLU A 31 -15.15 -5.07 17.14
N ASP A 32 -14.41 -4.03 17.54
CA ASP A 32 -14.89 -2.95 18.42
C ASP A 32 -16.06 -2.17 17.77
N ALA A 33 -16.05 -2.02 16.45
CA ALA A 33 -17.15 -1.42 15.70
C ALA A 33 -18.33 -2.37 15.45
N GLY A 34 -18.25 -3.64 15.87
CA GLY A 34 -19.29 -4.65 15.64
C GLY A 34 -19.51 -5.01 14.16
N LEU A 35 -18.51 -4.77 13.29
CA LEU A 35 -18.63 -4.98 11.85
C LEU A 35 -18.17 -6.39 11.46
N THR A 36 -18.90 -7.01 10.52
CA THR A 36 -18.51 -8.31 9.96
C THR A 36 -17.45 -8.13 8.86
N ILE A 37 -16.72 -9.20 8.56
CA ILE A 37 -15.79 -9.22 7.42
C ILE A 37 -16.53 -8.91 6.11
N ASP A 38 -17.74 -9.45 5.92
CA ASP A 38 -18.55 -9.19 4.71
C ASP A 38 -18.95 -7.71 4.58
N ALA A 39 -19.31 -7.04 5.69
CA ALA A 39 -19.65 -5.62 5.68
C ALA A 39 -18.46 -4.76 5.27
N ILE A 40 -17.25 -5.08 5.75
CA ILE A 40 -16.01 -4.41 5.34
C ILE A 40 -15.69 -4.72 3.87
N ALA A 41 -15.80 -5.99 3.47
CA ALA A 41 -15.52 -6.44 2.11
C ALA A 41 -16.37 -5.68 1.09
N GLN A 42 -17.67 -5.54 1.35
CA GLN A 42 -18.59 -4.76 0.52
C GLN A 42 -18.18 -3.29 0.41
N GLN A 43 -17.87 -2.64 1.54
CA GLN A 43 -17.50 -1.22 1.57
C GLN A 43 -16.15 -0.93 0.89
N LEU A 44 -15.17 -1.83 1.04
CA LEU A 44 -13.87 -1.73 0.40
C LEU A 44 -13.83 -2.26 -1.04
N LYS A 45 -14.93 -2.87 -1.52
CA LYS A 45 -15.02 -3.56 -2.81
C LYS A 45 -13.95 -4.65 -2.95
N LEU A 46 -13.76 -5.41 -1.88
CA LEU A 46 -12.86 -6.56 -1.79
C LEU A 46 -13.66 -7.85 -1.63
N ALA A 47 -13.06 -8.98 -1.98
CA ALA A 47 -13.61 -10.28 -1.60
C ALA A 47 -13.39 -10.50 -0.08
N PRO A 48 -14.28 -11.20 0.64
CA PRO A 48 -14.11 -11.50 2.07
C PRO A 48 -12.77 -12.15 2.41
N ARG A 49 -12.26 -13.03 1.53
CA ARG A 49 -10.93 -13.65 1.68
C ARG A 49 -9.78 -12.63 1.71
N GLN A 50 -9.91 -11.52 0.99
CA GLN A 50 -8.89 -10.47 0.92
C GLN A 50 -8.91 -9.61 2.18
N VAL A 51 -10.09 -9.35 2.74
CA VAL A 51 -10.21 -8.67 4.04
C VAL A 51 -9.59 -9.52 5.15
N ARG A 52 -9.88 -10.82 5.17
CA ARG A 52 -9.25 -11.77 6.09
C ARG A 52 -7.72 -11.77 5.94
N ALA A 53 -7.22 -11.84 4.71
CA ALA A 53 -5.80 -11.76 4.41
C ALA A 53 -5.15 -10.45 4.91
N LEU A 54 -5.85 -9.31 4.83
CA LEU A 54 -5.35 -8.05 5.39
C LEU A 54 -5.25 -8.08 6.92
N GLU A 55 -6.23 -8.70 7.59
CA GLU A 55 -6.24 -8.85 9.06
C GLU A 55 -5.20 -9.86 9.57
N GLU A 56 -4.94 -10.91 8.80
CA GLU A 56 -3.95 -11.96 9.12
C GLU A 56 -2.52 -11.58 8.67
N GLY A 57 -2.37 -10.53 7.84
CA GLY A 57 -1.08 -10.14 7.26
C GLY A 57 -0.61 -11.04 6.12
N ASP A 58 -1.46 -11.93 5.60
CA ASP A 58 -1.16 -12.81 4.48
C ASP A 58 -1.33 -12.10 3.13
N PHE A 59 -0.38 -11.24 2.80
CA PHE A 59 -0.46 -10.43 1.58
C PHE A 59 -0.22 -11.20 0.29
N ALA A 60 0.13 -12.50 0.34
CA ALA A 60 0.32 -13.33 -0.85
C ALA A 60 -1.00 -13.60 -1.59
N VAL A 61 -2.14 -13.52 -0.88
CA VAL A 61 -3.49 -13.75 -1.43
C VAL A 61 -4.03 -12.52 -2.17
N LEU A 62 -3.38 -11.37 -2.03
CA LEU A 62 -3.85 -10.11 -2.62
C LEU A 62 -3.38 -9.96 -4.09
N PRO A 63 -4.13 -9.24 -4.93
CA PRO A 63 -3.77 -8.98 -6.32
C PRO A 63 -2.60 -7.98 -6.36
N GLY A 64 -1.38 -8.44 -6.08
CA GLY A 64 -0.15 -7.67 -6.11
C GLY A 64 0.19 -6.98 -4.77
N ARG A 65 1.42 -7.22 -4.29
CA ARG A 65 1.95 -6.64 -3.04
C ARG A 65 2.00 -5.11 -3.04
N THR A 66 2.05 -4.48 -4.21
CA THR A 66 2.07 -3.02 -4.39
C THR A 66 0.82 -2.33 -3.83
N PHE A 67 -0.32 -3.01 -3.80
CA PHE A 67 -1.60 -2.40 -3.38
C PHE A 67 -1.88 -2.53 -1.88
N VAL A 68 -1.11 -3.35 -1.14
CA VAL A 68 -1.33 -3.64 0.29
C VAL A 68 -1.42 -2.36 1.11
N ARG A 69 -0.45 -1.45 0.94
CA ARG A 69 -0.43 -0.17 1.67
C ARG A 69 -1.67 0.68 1.38
N GLY A 70 -2.18 0.63 0.15
CA GLY A 70 -3.41 1.32 -0.25
C GLY A 70 -4.64 0.72 0.44
N PHE A 71 -4.77 -0.60 0.46
CA PHE A 71 -5.87 -1.30 1.13
C PHE A 71 -5.88 -1.05 2.64
N ILE A 72 -4.72 -1.18 3.30
CA ILE A 72 -4.56 -0.90 4.74
C ILE A 72 -4.99 0.53 5.07
N ARG A 73 -4.54 1.52 4.26
CA ARG A 73 -4.94 2.93 4.43
C ARG A 73 -6.44 3.13 4.28
N ASN A 74 -7.06 2.53 3.26
CA ASN A 74 -8.50 2.68 3.02
C ASN A 74 -9.31 2.04 4.15
N TYR A 75 -8.89 0.86 4.62
CA TYR A 75 -9.54 0.16 5.72
C TYR A 75 -9.44 0.97 7.04
N ALA A 76 -8.27 1.51 7.37
CA ALA A 76 -8.12 2.37 8.55
C ALA A 76 -9.02 3.62 8.50
N ARG A 77 -9.14 4.25 7.33
CA ARG A 77 -10.06 5.39 7.12
C ARG A 77 -11.52 5.00 7.30
N LEU A 78 -11.91 3.83 6.80
CA LEU A 78 -13.27 3.31 6.93
C LEU A 78 -13.66 3.13 8.40
N LEU A 79 -12.74 2.60 9.21
CA LEU A 79 -12.91 2.40 10.66
C LEU A 79 -12.65 3.65 11.49
N ARG A 80 -12.22 4.77 10.87
CA ARG A 80 -11.90 6.04 11.53
C ARG A 80 -10.84 5.92 12.64
N ILE A 81 -9.86 5.05 12.43
CA ILE A 81 -8.68 4.93 13.31
C ILE A 81 -7.48 5.68 12.73
N ASP A 82 -6.41 5.81 13.52
CA ASP A 82 -5.18 6.48 13.09
C ASP A 82 -4.53 5.73 11.92
N VAL A 83 -4.64 6.33 10.74
CA VAL A 83 -4.13 5.79 9.49
C VAL A 83 -2.61 5.70 9.50
N ASP A 84 -1.94 6.69 10.05
CA ASP A 84 -0.48 6.77 10.00
C ASP A 84 0.13 5.74 10.96
N ALA A 85 -0.47 5.53 12.13
CA ALA A 85 -0.09 4.47 13.05
C ALA A 85 -0.23 3.07 12.42
N VAL A 86 -1.37 2.78 11.78
CA VAL A 86 -1.60 1.47 11.13
C VAL A 86 -0.64 1.26 9.95
N VAL A 87 -0.40 2.29 9.14
CA VAL A 87 0.53 2.21 8.00
C VAL A 87 1.99 2.09 8.47
N ALA A 88 2.37 2.70 9.59
CA ALA A 88 3.68 2.53 10.19
C ALA A 88 3.90 1.07 10.64
N ALA A 89 2.89 0.45 11.27
CA ALA A 89 2.93 -0.95 11.68
C ALA A 89 3.08 -1.94 10.51
N LEU A 90 2.78 -1.53 9.27
CA LEU A 90 3.01 -2.34 8.07
C LEU A 90 4.49 -2.39 7.65
N GLN A 91 5.25 -1.32 7.87
CA GLN A 91 6.63 -1.19 7.37
C GLN A 91 7.57 -2.19 8.04
N SER A 92 7.27 -2.58 9.28
CA SER A 92 7.95 -3.64 10.02
C SER A 92 7.84 -5.02 9.33
N SER A 93 6.82 -5.23 8.49
CA SER A 93 6.51 -6.53 7.88
C SER A 93 6.81 -6.60 6.38
N THR A 94 7.05 -5.46 5.70
CA THR A 94 7.27 -5.43 4.24
C THR A 94 8.56 -4.71 3.87
N ALA A 95 9.71 -5.36 4.08
CA ALA A 95 10.91 -4.98 3.34
C ALA A 95 10.59 -5.06 1.83
N ALA A 96 10.71 -3.93 1.13
CA ALA A 96 10.50 -3.88 -0.31
C ALA A 96 11.53 -4.81 -1.00
N PRO A 97 11.17 -5.54 -2.06
CA PRO A 97 12.18 -6.12 -2.92
C PRO A 97 13.03 -4.95 -3.46
N THR A 98 14.33 -5.00 -3.24
CA THR A 98 15.27 -4.08 -3.88
C THR A 98 14.97 -4.10 -5.37
N LEU A 99 14.46 -2.99 -5.91
CA LEU A 99 14.38 -2.81 -7.35
C LEU A 99 15.83 -2.69 -7.80
N GLU A 100 16.42 -3.78 -8.28
CA GLU A 100 17.65 -3.68 -9.06
C GLU A 100 17.37 -2.70 -10.19
N ALA A 101 18.08 -1.57 -10.18
CA ALA A 101 18.01 -0.62 -11.27
C ALA A 101 18.34 -1.39 -12.56
N PRO A 102 17.46 -1.39 -13.57
CA PRO A 102 17.80 -2.00 -14.84
C PRO A 102 19.10 -1.36 -15.31
N THR A 103 20.16 -2.14 -15.50
CA THR A 103 21.37 -1.66 -16.16
C THR A 103 20.96 -1.28 -17.58
N LEU A 104 20.71 0.00 -17.81
CA LEU A 104 20.45 0.54 -19.13
C LEU A 104 21.71 0.32 -19.96
N GLN A 105 21.73 -0.73 -20.78
CA GLN A 105 22.74 -0.86 -21.81
C GLN A 105 22.48 0.26 -22.82
N PRO A 106 23.49 1.11 -23.13
CA PRO A 106 23.38 2.02 -24.25
C PRO A 106 23.13 1.21 -25.52
N THR A 107 21.93 1.30 -26.09
CA THR A 107 21.68 0.82 -27.44
C THR A 107 22.51 1.70 -28.36
N ALA A 108 23.64 1.19 -28.85
CA ALA A 108 24.43 1.88 -29.86
C ALA A 108 23.51 2.25 -31.05
N PRO A 109 23.67 3.44 -31.67
CA PRO A 109 22.93 3.75 -32.86
C PRO A 109 23.48 2.89 -34.01
N SER A 110 22.83 1.78 -34.31
CA SER A 110 22.96 1.13 -35.63
C SER A 110 21.90 1.71 -36.56
N ILE A 111 21.93 3.02 -36.75
CA ILE A 111 21.18 3.69 -37.81
C ILE A 111 22.25 4.22 -38.76
N GLY A 112 22.33 3.61 -39.94
CA GLY A 112 23.15 4.12 -41.03
C GLY A 112 22.90 5.61 -41.22
N GLU A 113 23.99 6.36 -41.38
CA GLU A 113 24.00 7.80 -41.61
C GLU A 113 22.84 8.25 -42.51
N LEU A 114 21.91 8.99 -41.92
CA LEU A 114 21.02 9.82 -42.72
C LEU A 114 21.78 11.10 -43.08
N PRO A 115 21.91 11.45 -44.38
CA PRO A 115 22.58 12.67 -44.76
C PRO A 115 21.76 13.87 -44.23
N VAL A 116 22.38 14.63 -43.33
CA VAL A 116 21.82 15.91 -42.87
C VAL A 116 21.95 16.90 -44.03
N THR A 117 20.88 17.08 -44.81
CA THR A 117 20.77 18.23 -45.71
C THR A 117 20.19 19.41 -44.93
N GLU A 118 21.07 20.33 -44.57
CA GLU A 118 20.72 21.57 -43.88
C GLU A 118 20.01 22.53 -44.87
N ASN A 119 18.69 22.65 -44.75
CA ASN A 119 17.90 23.62 -45.50
C ASN A 119 17.71 24.89 -44.65
N ASN A 120 18.65 25.83 -44.75
CA ASN A 120 18.57 27.14 -44.14
C ASN A 120 17.56 28.02 -44.89
N ARG A 121 16.32 28.11 -44.39
CA ARG A 121 15.33 29.10 -44.85
C ARG A 121 15.05 30.14 -43.75
N PRO A 122 15.26 31.44 -44.01
CA PRO A 122 15.04 32.48 -43.00
C PRO A 122 13.55 32.66 -42.67
N GLY A 123 13.28 32.88 -41.37
CA GLY A 123 11.98 32.71 -40.71
C GLY A 123 10.83 33.67 -41.09
N TRP A 124 11.01 34.57 -42.06
CA TRP A 124 9.97 35.52 -42.46
C TRP A 124 8.96 34.95 -43.47
N MET A 125 9.27 33.80 -44.08
CA MET A 125 8.44 33.19 -45.14
C MET A 125 7.27 32.31 -44.62
N ARG A 126 7.05 32.22 -43.29
CA ARG A 126 6.05 31.30 -42.69
C ARG A 126 4.69 31.93 -42.38
N TRP A 127 4.48 33.23 -42.66
CA TRP A 127 3.24 33.96 -42.30
C TRP A 127 2.54 34.67 -43.47
N ALA A 128 2.84 34.30 -44.72
CA ALA A 128 2.05 34.78 -45.85
C ALA A 128 0.87 33.82 -46.10
N ILE A 129 -0.27 34.08 -45.46
CA ILE A 129 -1.55 33.49 -45.86
C ILE A 129 -2.11 34.34 -47.01
N PRO A 130 -2.31 33.83 -48.24
CA PRO A 130 -3.09 34.55 -49.22
C PRO A 130 -4.57 34.49 -48.82
N LEU A 131 -5.16 35.64 -48.53
CA LEU A 131 -6.59 35.82 -48.35
C LEU A 131 -7.26 35.60 -49.72
N THR A 132 -7.67 34.37 -50.03
CA THR A 132 -8.55 34.11 -51.17
C THR A 132 -9.99 34.13 -50.69
N LEU A 133 -10.71 35.13 -51.20
CA LEU A 133 -12.14 35.40 -51.09
C LEU A 133 -12.98 34.22 -51.62
#